data_AF-A0A645GL09-F1
#
_entry.id   AF-A0A645GL09-F1
#
_cell.length_a   1.000
_cell.length_b   1.000
_cell.length_c   1.000
_cell.angle_alpha   90.00
_cell.angle_beta   90.00
_cell.angle_gamma   90.00
#
_symmetry.space_group_name_H-M   'P 1'
#
loop_
_entity.id
_entity.type
_entity.pdbx_description
1 polymer ?
#
loop_
_entity_poly.entity_id
_entity_poly.type
_entity_poly.pdbx_seq_one_letter_code
_entity_poly.pdbx_strand_id
1 'polypeptide(L)'
;MAGIFEETGRFVAFKTVLKKNLGNDRNALMYGAGQGGFEAFFILVFSMVSNIVMAVMLNAGMIDRLTAGITDENALKTLYATFAALSQTAPAIFLMSIVERIAAVVLQISLSVLVWFAAKNKKNFWFFPLALLLHAFIDAFAVILAKNISNIWIVLGFIYVLSACYAVIAATVWKKNASFKENCATEETGTADEA
;
A
#
# COMPACT_ATOMS: atom_id res chain seq x y z
N MET A 1 -9.66 -2.88 -7.99
CA MET A 1 -10.66 -3.16 -6.94
C MET A 1 -10.10 -2.86 -5.54
N ALA A 2 -8.85 -3.25 -5.24
CA ALA A 2 -8.20 -3.01 -3.95
C ALA A 2 -8.26 -1.53 -3.51
N GLY A 3 -7.78 -0.60 -4.34
CA GLY A 3 -7.78 0.83 -3.98
C GLY A 3 -9.14 1.45 -3.64
N ILE A 4 -10.24 0.99 -4.25
CA ILE A 4 -11.59 1.51 -3.91
C ILE A 4 -11.97 1.08 -2.50
N PHE A 5 -11.83 -0.21 -2.21
CA PHE A 5 -12.17 -0.76 -0.89
C PHE A 5 -11.31 -0.11 0.18
N GLU A 6 -10.01 0.04 -0.11
CA GLU A 6 -9.05 0.51 0.86
C GLU A 6 -9.21 1.98 1.21
N GLU A 7 -9.27 2.85 0.20
CA GLU A 7 -9.43 4.29 0.43
C GLU A 7 -10.82 4.63 0.97
N THR A 8 -11.86 3.90 0.53
CA THR A 8 -13.21 4.11 1.07
C THR A 8 -13.30 3.67 2.53
N GLY A 9 -12.72 2.51 2.89
CA GLY A 9 -12.68 2.03 4.27
C GLY A 9 -11.97 3.02 5.19
N ARG A 10 -10.83 3.56 4.73
CA ARG A 10 -10.08 4.59 5.43
C ARG A 10 -10.88 5.89 5.59
N PHE A 11 -11.51 6.37 4.53
CA PHE A 11 -12.34 7.57 4.57
C PHE A 11 -13.51 7.43 5.55
N VAL A 12 -14.18 6.27 5.55
CA VAL A 12 -15.23 5.95 6.51
C VAL A 12 -14.68 5.96 7.93
N ALA A 13 -13.55 5.30 8.19
CA ALA A 13 -12.92 5.27 9.51
C ALA A 13 -12.55 6.68 10.03
N PHE A 14 -12.06 7.56 9.15
CA PHE A 14 -11.75 8.94 9.50
C PHE A 14 -13.00 9.75 9.86
N LYS A 15 -14.11 9.51 9.16
CA LYS A 15 -15.37 10.24 9.38
C LYS A 15 -16.21 9.69 10.52
N THR A 16 -16.04 8.43 10.91
CA THR A 16 -16.83 7.78 11.98
C THR A 16 -16.02 7.65 13.27
N VAL A 17 -14.94 6.88 13.25
CA VAL A 17 -14.14 6.50 14.43
C VAL A 17 -13.29 7.67 14.90
N LEU A 18 -12.62 8.37 13.98
CA LEU A 18 -11.70 9.46 14.29
C LEU A 18 -12.35 10.85 14.27
N LYS A 19 -13.67 10.93 14.12
CA LYS A 19 -14.43 12.19 14.06
C LYS A 19 -14.12 13.15 15.22
N LYS A 20 -13.92 12.61 16.43
CA LYS A 20 -13.61 13.38 17.65
C LYS A 20 -12.13 13.76 17.77
N ASN A 21 -11.24 13.10 17.02
CA ASN A 21 -9.79 13.26 17.07
C ASN A 21 -9.20 13.88 15.79
N LEU A 22 -10.02 14.55 14.97
CA LEU A 22 -9.60 15.29 13.77
C LEU A 22 -8.66 16.47 14.08
N GLY A 23 -8.48 16.80 15.36
CA GLY A 23 -7.53 17.79 15.84
C GLY A 23 -6.07 17.36 15.71
N ASN A 24 -5.79 16.05 15.78
CA ASN A 24 -4.43 15.49 15.75
C ASN A 24 -4.14 14.85 14.38
N ASP A 25 -3.41 15.57 13.54
CA ASP A 25 -3.10 15.11 12.19
C ASP A 25 -2.18 13.86 12.18
N ARG A 26 -1.45 13.59 13.28
CA ARG A 26 -0.60 12.38 13.42
C ARG A 26 -1.41 11.08 13.31
N ASN A 27 -2.72 11.13 13.54
CA ASN A 27 -3.60 9.98 13.36
C ASN A 27 -3.61 9.47 11.91
N ALA A 28 -3.38 10.34 10.92
CA ALA A 28 -3.27 9.92 9.52
C ALA A 28 -2.06 9.01 9.29
N LEU A 29 -0.92 9.36 9.90
CA LEU A 29 0.32 8.57 9.79
C LEU A 29 0.18 7.23 10.52
N MET A 30 -0.37 7.25 11.73
CA MET A 30 -0.58 6.04 12.53
C MET A 30 -1.55 5.07 11.86
N TYR A 31 -2.65 5.58 11.30
CA TYR A 31 -3.61 4.74 10.58
C TYR A 31 -2.98 4.11 9.34
N GLY A 32 -2.29 4.91 8.52
CA GLY A 32 -1.61 4.40 7.33
C GLY A 32 -0.50 3.40 7.65
N ALA A 33 0.26 3.62 8.72
CA ALA A 33 1.30 2.70 9.17
C ALA A 33 0.72 1.38 9.69
N GLY A 34 -0.39 1.44 10.44
CA GLY A 34 -1.08 0.24 10.93
C GLY A 34 -1.65 -0.59 9.77
N GLN A 35 -2.29 0.07 8.81
CA GLN A 35 -2.86 -0.59 7.64
C GLN A 35 -1.78 -1.18 6.72
N GLY A 36 -0.79 -0.38 6.32
CA GLY A 36 0.30 -0.84 5.46
C GLY A 36 1.16 -1.91 6.13
N GLY A 37 1.39 -1.81 7.45
CA GLY A 37 2.11 -2.83 8.22
C GLY A 37 1.35 -4.14 8.28
N PHE A 38 0.03 -4.10 8.53
CA PHE A 38 -0.81 -5.30 8.53
C PHE A 38 -0.85 -5.97 7.15
N GLU A 39 -1.04 -5.19 6.09
CA GLU A 39 -1.06 -5.70 4.73
C GLU A 39 0.28 -6.35 4.35
N ALA A 40 1.40 -5.66 4.63
CA ALA A 40 2.74 -6.19 4.41
C ALA A 40 2.96 -7.51 5.14
N PHE A 41 2.61 -7.56 6.43
CA PHE A 41 2.71 -8.77 7.24
C PHE A 41 1.85 -9.89 6.68
N PHE A 42 0.58 -9.62 6.39
CA PHE A 42 -0.37 -10.61 5.89
C PHE A 42 0.10 -11.20 4.56
N ILE A 43 0.49 -10.35 3.60
CA ILE A 43 0.98 -10.81 2.29
C ILE A 43 2.26 -11.63 2.44
N LEU A 44 3.25 -11.16 3.22
CA LEU A 44 4.50 -11.86 3.40
C LEU A 44 4.29 -13.22 4.06
N VAL A 45 3.55 -13.28 5.17
CA VAL A 45 3.35 -14.53 5.91
C VAL A 45 2.57 -15.54 5.09
N PHE A 46 1.42 -15.16 4.53
CA PHE A 46 0.61 -16.11 3.76
C PHE A 46 1.30 -16.57 2.48
N SER A 47 2.02 -15.66 1.79
CA SER A 47 2.80 -16.04 0.60
C SER A 47 3.94 -16.99 0.95
N MET A 48 4.73 -16.69 2.00
CA MET A 48 5.87 -17.53 2.38
C MET A 48 5.43 -18.89 2.92
N VAL A 49 4.38 -18.94 3.74
CA VAL A 49 3.81 -20.20 4.24
C VAL A 49 3.31 -21.04 3.06
N SER A 50 2.60 -20.44 2.10
CA SER A 50 2.15 -21.13 0.90
C SER A 50 3.32 -21.69 0.08
N ASN A 51 4.38 -20.90 -0.11
CA ASN A 51 5.60 -21.34 -0.80
C ASN A 51 6.30 -22.49 -0.08
N ILE A 52 6.42 -22.44 1.26
CA ILE A 52 7.05 -23.52 2.04
C ILE A 52 6.24 -24.81 1.91
N VAL A 53 4.92 -24.74 2.10
CA VAL A 53 4.03 -25.90 1.95
C VAL A 53 4.16 -26.50 0.56
N MET A 54 4.18 -25.65 -0.48
CA MET A 54 4.39 -26.09 -1.87
C MET A 54 5.77 -26.75 -2.07
N ALA A 55 6.84 -26.14 -1.57
CA ALA A 55 8.20 -26.68 -1.67
C ALA A 55 8.33 -28.05 -1.00
N VAL A 56 7.72 -28.24 0.17
CA VAL A 56 7.72 -29.53 0.89
C VAL A 56 6.99 -30.60 0.06
N MET A 57 5.82 -30.29 -0.49
CA MET A 57 5.07 -31.23 -1.33
C MET A 57 5.79 -31.57 -2.62
N LEU A 58 6.47 -30.61 -3.24
CA LEU A 58 7.31 -30.85 -4.42
C LEU A 58 8.48 -31.78 -4.12
N ASN A 59 9.18 -31.56 -3.00
CA ASN A 59 10.27 -32.44 -2.56
C ASN A 59 9.80 -33.85 -2.17
N ALA A 60 8.54 -33.99 -1.74
CA ALA A 60 7.91 -35.27 -1.47
C ALA A 60 7.38 -36.00 -2.73
N GLY A 61 7.61 -35.44 -3.93
CA GLY A 61 7.17 -36.04 -5.20
C GLY A 61 5.66 -35.97 -5.43
N MET A 62 4.94 -35.09 -4.73
CA MET A 62 3.47 -35.04 -4.77
C MET A 62 2.89 -34.20 -5.92
N ILE A 63 3.61 -34.05 -7.05
CA ILE A 63 3.21 -33.20 -8.18
C ILE A 63 1.81 -33.57 -8.69
N ASP A 64 1.55 -34.88 -8.87
CA ASP A 64 0.25 -35.36 -9.36
C ASP A 64 -0.92 -34.94 -8.47
N ARG A 65 -0.70 -34.85 -7.16
CA ARG A 65 -1.71 -34.40 -6.18
C ARG A 65 -1.95 -32.89 -6.25
N LEU A 66 -0.93 -32.11 -6.61
CA LEU A 66 -1.00 -30.66 -6.73
C LEU A 66 -1.69 -30.22 -8.03
N THR A 67 -1.57 -31.03 -9.08
CA THR A 67 -2.20 -30.78 -10.38
C THR A 67 -3.56 -31.48 -10.51
N ALA A 68 -3.88 -32.43 -9.63
CA ALA A 68 -5.15 -33.15 -9.65
C ALA A 68 -6.34 -32.18 -9.53
N GLY A 69 -7.25 -32.25 -10.51
CA GLY A 69 -8.48 -31.44 -10.52
C GLY A 69 -8.33 -30.05 -11.14
N ILE A 70 -7.14 -29.64 -11.56
CA ILE A 70 -6.96 -28.42 -12.34
C ILE A 70 -7.18 -28.75 -13.82
N THR A 71 -8.35 -28.37 -14.34
CA THR A 71 -8.71 -28.59 -15.75
C THR A 71 -8.39 -27.40 -16.64
N ASP A 72 -8.16 -26.22 -16.07
CA ASP A 72 -7.75 -25.02 -16.80
C ASP A 72 -6.25 -25.06 -17.11
N GLU A 73 -5.92 -24.99 -18.40
CA GLU A 73 -4.56 -25.01 -18.91
C GLU A 73 -3.76 -23.79 -18.45
N ASN A 74 -4.41 -22.62 -18.30
CA ASN A 74 -3.73 -21.41 -17.84
C ASN A 74 -3.35 -21.49 -16.35
N ALA A 75 -4.25 -22.03 -15.53
CA ALA A 75 -3.97 -22.32 -14.13
C ALA A 75 -2.83 -23.35 -13.98
N LEU A 76 -2.82 -24.41 -14.79
CA LEU A 76 -1.71 -25.39 -14.81
C LEU A 76 -0.38 -24.75 -15.20
N LYS A 77 -0.34 -23.92 -16.25
CA LYS A 77 0.88 -23.20 -16.65
C LYS A 77 1.42 -22.31 -15.54
N THR A 78 0.52 -21.59 -14.85
CA THR A 78 0.88 -20.73 -13.72
C THR A 78 1.45 -21.55 -12.55
N LEU A 79 0.86 -22.72 -12.28
CA LEU A 79 1.33 -23.63 -11.24
C LEU A 79 2.71 -24.21 -11.56
N TYR A 80 2.93 -24.68 -12.80
CA TYR A 80 4.25 -25.17 -13.23
C TYR A 80 5.31 -24.07 -13.22
N ALA A 81 4.96 -22.83 -13.61
CA ALA A 81 5.85 -21.68 -13.46
C ALA A 81 6.22 -21.42 -12.00
N THR A 82 5.27 -21.63 -11.08
CA THR A 82 5.51 -21.53 -9.63
C THR A 82 6.49 -22.62 -9.18
N PHE A 83 6.32 -23.88 -9.61
CA PHE A 83 7.26 -24.97 -9.29
C PHE A 83 8.69 -24.68 -9.78
N ALA A 84 8.82 -24.18 -11.02
CA ALA A 84 10.10 -23.77 -11.56
C ALA A 84 10.72 -22.62 -10.75
N ALA A 85 9.92 -21.64 -10.34
CA ALA A 85 10.39 -20.55 -9.49
C ALA A 85 10.87 -21.06 -8.12
N LEU A 86 10.13 -21.95 -7.45
CA LEU A 86 10.51 -22.49 -6.14
C LEU A 86 11.81 -23.33 -6.18
N SER A 87 12.08 -24.00 -7.30
CA SER A 87 13.26 -24.86 -7.46
C SER A 87 14.51 -24.10 -7.92
N GLN A 88 14.35 -23.02 -8.68
CA GLN A 88 15.47 -22.30 -9.30
C GLN A 88 15.79 -20.96 -8.61
N THR A 89 14.87 -20.42 -7.81
CA THR A 89 15.06 -19.11 -7.17
C THR A 89 15.88 -19.26 -5.89
N ALA A 90 16.96 -18.48 -5.79
CA ALA A 90 17.75 -18.45 -4.57
C ALA A 90 16.92 -17.94 -3.37
N PRO A 91 17.06 -18.54 -2.16
CA PRO A 91 16.33 -18.14 -0.95
C PRO A 91 16.43 -16.63 -0.64
N ALA A 92 17.56 -16.00 -0.95
CA ALA A 92 17.78 -14.57 -0.76
C ALA A 92 16.79 -13.68 -1.54
N ILE A 93 16.30 -14.13 -2.71
CA ILE A 93 15.32 -13.39 -3.52
C ILE A 93 13.94 -13.39 -2.84
N PHE A 94 13.60 -14.43 -2.07
CA PHE A 94 12.37 -14.42 -1.28
C PHE A 94 12.43 -13.37 -0.15
N LEU A 95 13.60 -13.15 0.44
CA LEU A 95 13.79 -12.08 1.44
C LEU A 95 13.69 -10.68 0.83
N MET A 96 14.01 -10.52 -0.46
CA MET A 96 13.85 -9.23 -1.15
C MET A 96 12.39 -8.76 -1.18
N SER A 97 11.42 -9.67 -1.14
CA SER A 97 10.01 -9.30 -1.03
C SER A 97 9.73 -8.45 0.21
N ILE A 98 10.47 -8.63 1.32
CA ILE A 98 10.33 -7.82 2.54
C ILE A 98 10.72 -6.36 2.25
N VAL A 99 11.78 -6.15 1.48
CA VAL A 99 12.29 -4.84 1.11
C VAL A 99 11.25 -4.09 0.27
N GLU A 100 10.66 -4.76 -0.72
CA GLU A 100 9.57 -4.18 -1.53
C GLU A 100 8.37 -3.74 -0.67
N ARG A 101 8.06 -4.48 0.39
CA ARG A 101 6.93 -4.13 1.28
C ARG A 101 7.17 -2.86 2.08
N ILE A 102 8.40 -2.48 2.37
CA ILE A 102 8.70 -1.20 3.03
C ILE A 102 8.22 -0.05 2.13
N ALA A 103 8.45 -0.13 0.82
CA ALA A 103 7.97 0.88 -0.11
C ALA A 103 6.43 0.91 -0.19
N ALA A 104 5.77 -0.25 -0.13
CA ALA A 104 4.31 -0.36 -0.06
C ALA A 104 3.74 0.28 1.23
N VAL A 105 4.38 0.06 2.38
CA VAL A 105 3.99 0.69 3.65
C VAL A 105 4.07 2.22 3.57
N VAL A 106 5.13 2.75 2.97
CA VAL A 106 5.30 4.20 2.76
C VAL A 106 4.22 4.75 1.82
N LEU A 107 3.84 4.01 0.77
CA LEU A 107 2.73 4.37 -0.12
C LEU A 107 1.40 4.42 0.63
N GLN A 108 1.10 3.43 1.47
CA GLN A 108 -0.11 3.40 2.30
C GLN A 108 -0.17 4.56 3.30
N ILE A 109 0.97 4.89 3.93
CA ILE A 109 1.08 6.07 4.80
C ILE A 109 0.80 7.35 4.00
N SER A 110 1.38 7.46 2.80
CA SER A 110 1.24 8.64 1.94
C SER A 110 -0.21 8.85 1.50
N LEU A 111 -0.86 7.80 1.01
CA LEU A 111 -2.28 7.85 0.62
C LEU A 111 -3.19 8.14 1.83
N SER A 112 -2.84 7.62 3.01
CA SER A 112 -3.58 7.88 4.24
C SER A 112 -3.59 9.37 4.61
N VAL A 113 -2.47 10.05 4.41
CA VAL A 113 -2.38 11.51 4.59
C VAL A 113 -3.31 12.26 3.62
N LEU A 114 -3.37 11.87 2.34
CA LEU A 114 -4.25 12.52 1.36
C LEU A 114 -5.72 12.36 1.75
N VAL A 115 -6.14 11.14 2.11
CA VAL A 115 -7.52 10.85 2.50
C VAL A 115 -7.89 11.50 3.82
N TRP A 116 -6.94 11.66 4.75
CA TRP A 116 -7.16 12.39 6.01
C TRP A 116 -7.56 13.84 5.75
N PHE A 117 -6.80 14.55 4.92
CA PHE A 117 -7.11 15.94 4.58
C PHE A 117 -8.38 16.06 3.72
N ALA A 118 -8.70 15.05 2.91
CA ALA A 118 -9.98 14.96 2.20
C ALA A 118 -11.17 14.80 3.15
N ALA A 119 -11.02 14.01 4.20
CA ALA A 119 -12.06 13.75 5.19
C ALA A 119 -12.30 14.93 6.15
N LYS A 120 -11.25 15.71 6.45
CA LYS A 120 -11.30 16.85 7.37
C LYS A 120 -12.00 18.07 6.78
N ASN A 121 -11.70 18.43 5.52
CA ASN A 121 -12.19 19.65 4.89
C ASN A 121 -12.94 19.36 3.59
N LYS A 122 -14.19 19.83 3.47
CA LYS A 122 -14.99 19.70 2.24
C LYS A 122 -14.32 20.34 1.01
N LYS A 123 -13.57 21.44 1.18
CA LYS A 123 -12.81 22.09 0.09
C LYS A 123 -11.68 21.20 -0.45
N ASN A 124 -11.16 20.29 0.37
CA ASN A 124 -10.07 19.39 0.04
C ASN A 124 -10.55 18.00 -0.37
N PHE A 125 -11.86 17.83 -0.58
CA PHE A 125 -12.45 16.54 -0.98
C PHE A 125 -11.83 16.01 -2.28
N TRP A 126 -11.27 16.87 -3.13
CA TRP A 126 -10.51 16.49 -4.33
C TRP A 126 -9.32 15.57 -4.07
N PHE A 127 -8.77 15.54 -2.85
CA PHE A 127 -7.71 14.58 -2.51
C PHE A 127 -8.20 13.12 -2.42
N PHE A 128 -9.50 12.89 -2.24
CA PHE A 128 -10.07 11.55 -2.22
C PHE A 128 -10.05 10.85 -3.60
N PRO A 129 -10.62 11.43 -4.69
CA PRO A 129 -10.48 10.83 -6.01
C PRO A 129 -9.02 10.81 -6.48
N LEU A 130 -8.19 11.78 -6.06
CA LEU A 130 -6.75 11.74 -6.34
C LEU A 130 -6.08 10.53 -5.68
N ALA A 131 -6.34 10.25 -4.41
CA ALA A 131 -5.80 9.08 -3.71
C ALA A 131 -6.23 7.79 -4.41
N LEU A 132 -7.49 7.70 -4.85
CA LEU A 132 -7.99 6.54 -5.58
C LEU A 132 -7.25 6.32 -6.91
N LEU A 133 -7.04 7.40 -7.69
CA LEU A 133 -6.29 7.34 -8.94
C LEU A 133 -4.83 6.96 -8.72
N LEU A 134 -4.20 7.56 -7.70
CA LEU A 134 -2.81 7.26 -7.33
C LEU A 134 -2.65 5.80 -6.87
N HIS A 135 -3.62 5.27 -6.13
CA HIS A 135 -3.62 3.86 -5.73
C HIS A 135 -3.75 2.94 -6.96
N ALA A 136 -4.74 3.18 -7.81
CA ALA A 136 -4.93 2.39 -9.02
C ALA A 136 -3.71 2.46 -9.96
N PHE A 137 -3.07 3.63 -10.04
CA PHE A 137 -1.86 3.84 -10.83
C PHE A 137 -0.70 3.00 -10.31
N ILE A 138 -0.42 3.01 -9.01
CA ILE A 138 0.72 2.27 -8.46
C ILE A 138 0.51 0.76 -8.57
N ASP A 139 -0.71 0.26 -8.35
CA ASP A 139 -1.06 -1.15 -8.55
C ASP A 139 -0.83 -1.59 -10.00
N ALA A 140 -1.37 -0.82 -10.95
CA ALA A 140 -1.23 -1.12 -12.37
C ALA A 140 0.24 -1.05 -12.80
N PHE A 141 0.96 -0.01 -12.34
CA PHE A 141 2.36 0.18 -12.67
C PHE A 141 3.23 -0.96 -12.12
N ALA A 142 3.03 -1.37 -10.87
CA ALA A 142 3.76 -2.49 -10.26
C ALA A 142 3.59 -3.79 -11.06
N VAL A 143 2.36 -4.11 -11.47
CA VAL A 143 2.06 -5.30 -12.28
C VAL A 143 2.70 -5.23 -13.66
N ILE A 144 2.58 -4.08 -14.35
CA ILE A 144 3.15 -3.87 -15.68
C ILE A 144 4.69 -3.95 -15.62
N LEU A 145 5.29 -3.35 -14.60
CA LEU A 145 6.74 -3.33 -14.43
C LEU A 145 7.28 -4.73 -14.16
N ALA A 146 6.65 -5.49 -13.25
CA ALA A 146 7.02 -6.87 -12.94
C ALA A 146 6.84 -7.82 -14.14
N LYS A 147 5.89 -7.53 -15.04
CA LYS A 147 5.68 -8.33 -16.25
C LYS A 147 6.72 -8.07 -17.35
N ASN A 148 7.19 -6.83 -17.48
CA ASN A 148 8.05 -6.41 -18.59
C ASN A 148 9.55 -6.42 -18.26
N ILE A 149 9.91 -6.31 -16.97
CA ILE A 149 11.30 -6.23 -16.52
C ILE A 149 11.63 -7.43 -15.64
N SER A 150 12.55 -8.28 -16.10
CA SER A 150 13.02 -9.45 -15.34
C SER A 150 14.08 -9.11 -14.30
N ASN A 151 14.72 -7.94 -14.40
CA ASN A 151 15.73 -7.50 -13.44
C ASN A 151 15.09 -6.88 -12.19
N ILE A 152 15.11 -7.65 -11.10
CA ILE A 152 14.53 -7.27 -9.80
C ILE A 152 15.10 -5.96 -9.23
N TRP A 153 16.37 -5.64 -9.47
CA TRP A 153 16.98 -4.42 -8.93
C TRP A 153 16.42 -3.16 -9.59
N ILE A 154 16.14 -3.23 -10.89
CA ILE A 154 15.52 -2.15 -11.64
C ILE A 154 14.08 -1.95 -11.14
N VAL A 155 13.33 -3.04 -11.00
CA VAL A 155 11.95 -3.02 -10.48
C VAL A 155 11.91 -2.38 -9.09
N LEU A 156 12.79 -2.83 -8.18
CA LEU A 156 12.89 -2.30 -6.83
C LEU A 156 13.21 -0.79 -6.83
N GLY A 157 14.19 -0.37 -7.63
CA GLY A 157 14.57 1.04 -7.75
C GLY A 157 13.39 1.93 -8.18
N PHE A 158 12.63 1.50 -9.19
CA PHE A 158 11.44 2.23 -9.65
C PHE A 158 10.35 2.31 -8.57
N ILE A 159 10.07 1.21 -7.86
CA ILE A 159 9.06 1.20 -6.79
C ILE A 159 9.46 2.16 -5.66
N TYR A 160 10.74 2.19 -5.29
CA TYR A 160 11.25 3.12 -4.27
C TYR A 160 11.19 4.58 -4.71
N VAL A 161 11.52 4.87 -5.97
CA VAL A 161 11.38 6.24 -6.53
C VAL A 161 9.92 6.68 -6.50
N LEU A 162 8.99 5.82 -6.92
CA LEU A 162 7.56 6.14 -6.87
C LEU A 162 7.06 6.33 -5.43
N SER A 163 7.48 5.47 -4.52
CA SER A 163 7.18 5.60 -3.09
C SER A 163 7.68 6.93 -2.51
N ALA A 164 8.90 7.35 -2.87
CA ALA A 164 9.43 8.65 -2.49
C ALA A 164 8.62 9.82 -3.08
N CYS A 165 8.22 9.73 -4.36
CA CYS A 165 7.36 10.74 -4.98
C CYS A 165 6.02 10.90 -4.22
N TYR A 166 5.39 9.79 -3.83
CA TYR A 166 4.15 9.82 -3.06
C TYR A 166 4.36 10.41 -1.67
N ALA A 167 5.47 10.06 -1.01
CA ALA A 167 5.84 10.65 0.27
C ALA A 167 6.05 12.16 0.17
N VAL A 168 6.65 12.65 -0.92
CA VAL A 168 6.82 14.09 -1.17
C VAL A 168 5.47 14.78 -1.41
N ILE A 169 4.57 14.17 -2.18
CA ILE A 169 3.21 14.68 -2.38
C ILE A 169 2.48 14.77 -1.04
N ALA A 170 2.51 13.71 -0.24
CA ALA A 170 1.90 13.66 1.09
C ALA A 170 2.50 14.71 2.03
N ALA A 171 3.83 14.86 2.06
CA ALA A 171 4.50 15.89 2.86
C ALA A 171 4.13 17.32 2.42
N THR A 172 3.96 17.54 1.11
CA THR A 172 3.55 18.84 0.58
C THR A 172 2.10 19.17 0.95
N VAL A 173 1.21 18.19 0.84
CA VAL A 173 -0.20 18.31 1.28
C VAL A 173 -0.25 18.56 2.79
N TRP A 174 0.56 17.85 3.56
CA TRP A 174 0.65 18.03 5.01
C TRP A 174 1.06 19.45 5.37
N LYS A 175 2.18 19.94 4.82
CA LYS A 175 2.68 21.28 5.12
C LYS A 175 1.64 22.35 4.80
N LYS A 176 1.01 22.30 3.62
CA LYS A 176 0.00 23.29 3.20
C LYS A 176 -1.24 23.32 4.08
N ASN A 177 -1.69 22.17 4.58
CA ASN A 177 -2.95 22.06 5.33
C ASN A 177 -2.75 22.15 6.84
N ALA A 178 -1.57 21.79 7.36
CA ALA A 178 -1.20 22.00 8.75
C ALA A 178 -0.95 23.49 9.03
N SER A 179 -0.21 24.19 8.15
CA SER A 179 0.05 25.63 8.30
C SER A 179 -1.21 26.48 8.14
N PHE A 180 -2.13 26.09 7.25
CA PHE A 180 -3.42 26.77 7.10
C PHE A 180 -4.24 26.74 8.40
N LYS A 181 -4.16 25.64 9.16
CA LYS A 181 -4.87 25.51 10.44
C LYS A 181 -4.26 26.37 11.54
N GLU A 182 -2.93 26.48 11.60
CA GLU A 182 -2.25 27.36 12.56
C GLU A 182 -2.59 28.83 12.30
N ASN A 183 -2.51 29.29 11.04
CA ASN A 183 -2.79 30.68 10.68
C ASN A 183 -4.26 31.08 10.94
N CYS A 184 -5.21 30.20 10.63
CA CYS A 184 -6.64 30.46 10.88
C CYS A 184 -6.95 30.51 12.39
N ALA A 185 -6.29 29.67 13.19
CA ALA A 185 -6.45 29.68 14.64
C ALA A 185 -5.87 30.95 15.28
N THR A 186 -4.75 31.47 14.76
CA THR A 186 -4.14 32.71 15.26
C THR A 186 -4.96 33.96 14.92
N GLU A 187 -5.60 34.00 13.74
CA GLU A 187 -6.48 35.12 13.35
C GLU A 187 -7.75 35.19 14.21
N GLU A 188 -8.39 34.06 14.50
CA GLU A 188 -9.57 34.02 15.40
C GLU A 188 -9.23 34.47 16.83
N THR A 189 -8.05 34.10 17.35
CA THR A 189 -7.62 34.53 18.70
C THR A 189 -7.22 36.01 18.76
N GLY A 190 -6.67 36.57 17.68
CA GLY A 190 -6.29 38.00 17.64
C GLY A 190 -7.49 38.94 17.60
N THR A 191 -8.59 38.54 16.97
CA THR A 191 -9.83 39.33 16.94
C THR A 191 -10.62 39.29 18.24
N ALA A 192 -10.35 38.33 19.13
CA ALA A 192 -11.06 38.18 20.40
C ALA A 192 -10.47 39.04 21.54
N ASP A 193 -9.25 39.56 21.37
CA ASP A 193 -8.55 40.39 22.37
C ASP A 193 -8.71 41.91 22.09
N GLU A 194 -9.35 42.29 20.98
CA GLU A 194 -9.63 43.68 20.58
C GLU A 194 -11.12 44.10 20.74
N ALA A 195 -11.95 43.28 21.40
CA ALA A 195 -13.38 43.55 21.65
C ALA A 195 -13.71 43.62 23.15
#